data_AF-A0AAU0L6M4-F1
#
_entry.id   AF-A0AAU0L6M4-F1
#
_cell.length_a   1.000
_cell.length_b   1.000
_cell.length_c   1.000
_cell.angle_alpha   90.00
_cell.angle_beta   90.00
_cell.angle_gamma   90.00
#
_symmetry.space_group_name_H-M   'P 1'
#
loop_
_entity.id
_entity.type
_entity.pdbx_description
1 polymer ?
#
loop_
_entity_poly.entity_id
_entity_poly.type
_entity_poly.pdbx_seq_one_letter_code
_entity_poly.pdbx_strand_id
1 'polypeptide(L)' 'MSLSEKIITVKDQHGNEREVAALCASARSEPELDHGSSHMVHAVKLIFIDGHQVEVDAEGKFYHPDTRIEYSV' A
#
# COMPACT_ATOMS: atom_id res chain seq x y z
N MET A 1 1.31 -9.71 14.50
CA MET A 1 1.08 -9.43 13.07
C MET A 1 2.44 -9.46 12.40
N SER A 2 2.62 -10.24 11.33
CA SER A 2 3.90 -10.26 10.60
C SER A 2 3.89 -9.14 9.56
N LEU A 3 4.83 -8.21 9.67
CA LEU A 3 5.12 -7.23 8.64
C LEU A 3 6.13 -7.84 7.68
N SER A 4 5.92 -7.64 6.39
CA SER A 4 6.82 -8.11 5.34
C SER A 4 7.12 -6.97 4.39
N GLU A 5 8.41 -6.76 4.13
CA GLU A 5 8.87 -5.82 3.12
C GLU A 5 8.66 -6.44 1.74
N LYS A 6 7.97 -5.71 0.87
CA LYS A 6 7.77 -6.06 -0.53
C LYS A 6 7.97 -4.83 -1.40
N ILE A 7 8.50 -5.04 -2.59
CA ILE A 7 8.43 -4.02 -3.63
C ILE A 7 7.03 -4.09 -4.24
N ILE A 8 6.35 -2.95 -4.27
CA ILE A 8 5.03 -2.78 -4.87
C ILE A 8 5.12 -1.74 -5.96
N THR A 9 4.24 -1.84 -6.95
CA THR A 9 4.07 -0.82 -7.97
C THR A 9 2.99 0.15 -7.52
N VAL A 10 3.35 1.42 -7.38
CA VAL A 10 2.41 2.50 -7.10
C VAL A 10 2.12 3.27 -8.38
N LYS A 11 0.91 3.78 -8.50
CA LYS A 11 0.49 4.60 -9.64
C LYS A 11 0.18 6.00 -9.19
N ASP A 12 0.77 6.98 -9.86
CA ASP A 12 0.50 8.39 -9.64
C ASP A 12 -0.80 8.84 -10.33
N GLN A 13 -1.35 10.00 -9.94
CA GLN A 13 -2.53 10.62 -10.58
C GLN A 13 -2.41 10.84 -12.10
N HIS A 14 -1.19 11.01 -12.64
CA HIS A 14 -0.91 11.14 -14.06
C HIS A 14 -0.80 9.77 -14.77
N GLY A 15 -0.91 8.68 -14.02
CA GLY A 15 -0.89 7.32 -14.52
C GLY A 15 0.51 6.72 -14.65
N ASN A 16 1.55 7.38 -14.15
CA ASN A 16 2.89 6.84 -14.14
C ASN A 16 3.01 5.79 -13.03
N GLU A 17 3.61 4.66 -13.38
CA GLU A 17 3.86 3.56 -12.47
C GLU A 17 5.30 3.67 -11.94
N ARG A 18 5.47 3.37 -10.65
CA ARG A 18 6.77 3.38 -9.99
C ARG A 18 6.86 2.25 -9.00
N GLU A 19 8.00 1.58 -8.96
CA GLU A 19 8.27 0.56 -7.96
C GLU A 19 8.82 1.21 -6.69
N VAL A 20 8.21 0.92 -5.55
CA VAL A 20 8.62 1.41 -4.23
C VAL A 20 8.66 0.27 -3.23
N ALA A 21 9.59 0.34 -2.28
CA ALA A 21 9.60 -0.61 -1.18
C ALA A 21 8.48 -0.26 -0.21
N ALA A 22 7.75 -1.27 0.28
CA ALA A 22 6.63 -1.08 1.19
C ALA A 22 6.61 -2.16 2.27
N LEU A 23 6.18 -1.77 3.47
CA LEU A 23 5.88 -2.67 4.56
C LEU A 23 4.41 -3.04 4.49
N CYS A 24 4.15 -4.27 4.08
CA CYS A 24 2.82 -4.85 4.04
C CYS A 24 2.56 -5.64 5.32
N ALA A 25 1.43 -5.36 5.97
CA ALA A 25 0.91 -6.23 7.01
C ALA A 25 0.12 -7.36 6.35
N SER A 26 0.45 -8.61 6.68
CA SER A 26 -0.47 -9.71 6.40
C SER A 26 -1.69 -9.54 7.31
N ALA A 27 -2.78 -9.01 6.76
CA ALA A 27 -4.07 -9.10 7.42
C ALA A 27 -4.45 -10.58 7.46
N ARG A 28 -4.59 -11.14 8.67
CA ARG A 28 -5.28 -12.42 8.84
C ARG A 28 -6.70 -12.15 8.37
N SER A 29 -7.13 -12.77 7.27
CA SER A 29 -8.53 -12.74 6.86
C SER A 29 -9.37 -13.16 8.05
N GLU A 30 -10.13 -12.22 8.61
CA GLU A 30 -11.26 -12.59 9.45
C GLU A 30 -12.24 -13.35 8.55
N PRO A 31 -12.89 -14.42 9.04
CA PRO A 31 -13.87 -15.13 8.24
C PRO A 31 -15.04 -14.20 7.97
N GLU A 32 -15.10 -13.59 6.78
CA GLU A 32 -16.29 -12.92 6.30
C GLU A 32 -17.40 -13.97 6.11
N LEU A 33 -18.29 -14.05 7.10
CA LEU A 33 -19.63 -14.57 6.90
C LEU A 33 -20.33 -13.61 5.94
N ASP A 34 -20.60 -14.08 4.71
CA ASP A 34 -21.46 -13.40 3.71
C ASP A 34 -20.78 -12.55 2.61
N HIS A 35 -19.72 -13.04 1.96
CA HIS A 35 -19.62 -13.01 0.48
C HIS A 35 -18.33 -13.71 0.01
N GLY A 36 -18.46 -14.63 -0.94
CA GLY A 36 -17.38 -15.48 -1.44
C GLY A 36 -16.36 -14.74 -2.32
N SER A 37 -15.52 -13.90 -1.73
CA SER A 37 -14.33 -13.36 -2.38
C SER A 37 -13.25 -13.13 -1.33
N SER A 38 -12.55 -14.21 -0.99
CA SER A 38 -11.39 -14.19 -0.09
C SER A 38 -10.21 -13.52 -0.81
N HIS A 39 -10.29 -12.20 -0.98
CA HIS A 39 -9.13 -11.40 -1.36
C HIS A 39 -8.28 -11.26 -0.11
N MET A 40 -7.13 -11.91 -0.09
CA MET A 40 -6.06 -11.55 0.85
C MET A 40 -5.65 -10.11 0.52
N VAL A 41 -6.32 -9.13 1.12
CA VAL A 41 -5.93 -7.72 1.00
C VAL A 41 -4.67 -7.55 1.84
N HIS A 42 -3.52 -7.53 1.17
CA HIS A 42 -2.29 -7.08 1.79
C HIS A 42 -2.46 -5.58 2.08
N ALA A 43 -2.75 -5.23 3.33
CA ALA A 43 -2.80 -3.85 3.75
C ALA A 43 -1.37 -3.30 3.73
N VAL A 44 -1.07 -2.47 2.72
CA VAL A 44 0.15 -1.68 2.71
C VAL A 44 0.04 -0.68 3.84
N LYS A 45 1.00 -0.70 4.77
CA LYS A 45 1.00 0.22 5.92
C LYS A 45 1.92 1.41 5.70
N LEU A 46 3.09 1.14 5.16
CA LEU A 46 4.17 2.11 5.01
C LEU A 46 4.85 1.92 3.67
N ILE A 47 5.16 3.02 3.01
CA ILE A 47 5.91 3.07 1.75
C ILE A 47 7.18 3.86 1.95
N PHE A 48 8.25 3.39 1.32
CA PHE A 48 9.56 4.01 1.30
C PHE A 48 9.80 4.58 -0.09
N ILE A 49 9.64 5.89 -0.23
CA ILE A 49 9.79 6.62 -1.49
C ILE A 49 10.83 7.73 -1.31
N ASP A 50 11.83 7.76 -2.19
CA ASP A 50 12.89 8.78 -2.18
C ASP A 50 13.52 9.01 -0.79
N GLY A 51 13.76 7.92 -0.04
CA GLY A 51 14.34 7.96 1.31
C GLY A 51 13.38 8.34 2.43
N HIS A 52 12.10 8.59 2.12
CA HIS A 52 11.07 8.95 3.09
C HIS A 52 10.12 7.78 3.35
N GLN A 53 9.73 7.63 4.61
CA GLN A 53 8.67 6.71 5.02
C GLN A 53 7.33 7.46 5.03
N VAL A 54 6.34 6.94 4.31
CA VAL A 54 5.00 7.51 4.19
C VAL A 54 3.99 6.46 4.61
N GLU A 55 3.11 6.80 5.54
CA GLU A 55 1.99 5.94 5.91
C GLU A 55 0.92 5.97 4.80
N VAL A 56 0.42 4.79 4.46
CA VAL A 56 -0.64 4.63 3.46
C VAL A 56 -1.98 4.64 4.18
N ASP A 57 -2.91 5.43 3.64
CA ASP A 57 -4.25 5.56 4.19
C ASP A 57 -5.07 4.27 3.99
N ALA A 58 -6.22 4.16 4.66
CA ALA A 58 -7.06 2.96 4.60
C ALA A 58 -7.57 2.64 3.18
N GLU A 59 -7.64 3.65 2.31
CA GLU A 59 -8.00 3.50 0.90
C GLU A 59 -6.84 3.08 -0.02
N GLY A 60 -5.64 2.84 0.53
CA GLY A 60 -4.47 2.50 -0.28
C GLY A 60 -3.85 3.71 -1.00
N LYS A 61 -4.00 4.91 -0.46
CA LYS A 61 -3.47 6.14 -1.06
C LYS A 61 -2.46 6.80 -0.14
N PHE A 62 -1.49 7.50 -0.73
CA PHE A 62 -0.52 8.30 0.01
C PHE A 62 -0.02 9.46 -0.85
N TYR A 63 0.51 10.49 -0.18
CA TYR A 63 1.11 11.64 -0.86
C TYR A 63 2.63 11.59 -0.74
N HIS A 64 3.32 11.85 -1.83
CA HIS A 64 4.76 12.00 -1.80
C HIS A 64 5.14 13.23 -0.95
N PRO A 65 6.07 13.09 0.01
CA PRO A 65 6.36 14.15 0.98
C PRO A 65 6.96 15.41 0.35
N ASP A 66 7.82 15.23 -0.65
CA ASP A 66 8.47 16.32 -1.38
C ASP A 66 7.57 16.92 -2.49
N THR A 67 7.11 16.09 -3.43
CA THR A 67 6.38 16.55 -4.61
C THR A 67 4.88 16.77 -4.39
N ARG A 68 4.32 16.32 -3.26
CA ARG A 68 2.88 16.36 -2.94
C ARG A 68 1.99 15.63 -3.95
N ILE A 69 2.58 14.78 -4.80
CA ILE A 69 1.84 13.98 -5.78
C ILE A 69 1.12 12.85 -5.05
N GLU A 70 -0.14 12.61 -5.43
CA GLU A 70 -0.93 11.47 -4.93
C GLU A 70 -0.53 10.19 -5.66
N TYR A 71 -0.30 9.14 -4.88
CA TYR A 71 -0.04 7.80 -5.34
C TYR A 71 -1.07 6.82 -4.75
N SER A 72 -1.44 5.82 -5.55
CA SER A 72 -2.31 4.71 -5.16
C SER A 72 -1.56 3.40 -5.26
N VAL A 73 -1.79 2.49 -4.30
CA VAL A 73 -1.30 1.10 -4.31
C VAL A 73 -2.29 0.13 -4.96
#